data_AF-L5NA92-F1
#
_entry.id   AF-L5NA92-F1
#
_cell.length_a   1.000
_cell.length_b   1.000
_cell.length_c   1.000
_cell.angle_alpha   90.00
_cell.angle_beta   90.00
_cell.angle_gamma   90.00
#
_symmetry.space_group_name_H-M   'P 1'
#
loop_
_entity.id
_entity.type
_entity.pdbx_description
1 polymer ?
#
loop_
_entity_poly.entity_id
_entity_poly.type
_entity_poly.pdbx_seq_one_letter_code
_entity_poly.pdbx_strand_id
1 'polypeptide(L)'
;MKLTRLTELRKQKKWTMQETADQLGIAKSTYAGYESGYRQPSLDSLIKLADIMNTSIDYLLNRTDDPRSPDDQKMVLLDDSNQPLDWEIRIDGAAATEDELHDFLAFVRTKRQLRQ
;
A
#
# COMPACT_ATOMS: atom_id res chain seq x y z
N MET A 1 -4.69 -12.15 -19.03
CA MET A 1 -4.56 -10.94 -18.17
C MET A 1 -3.08 -10.66 -17.99
N LYS A 2 -2.59 -9.47 -18.34
CA LYS A 2 -1.16 -9.13 -18.27
C LYS A 2 -0.87 -8.26 -17.05
N LEU A 3 0.13 -8.63 -16.25
CA LEU A 3 0.57 -7.82 -15.11
C LEU A 3 1.64 -6.81 -15.53
N THR A 4 1.20 -5.71 -16.14
CA THR A 4 2.09 -4.61 -16.59
C THR A 4 2.84 -3.97 -15.41
N ARG A 5 2.12 -3.64 -14.33
CA ARG A 5 2.70 -3.05 -13.12
C ARG A 5 3.72 -3.95 -12.42
N LEU A 6 3.54 -5.27 -12.52
CA LEU A 6 4.52 -6.21 -11.99
C LEU A 6 5.89 -6.08 -12.70
N THR A 7 5.87 -5.88 -14.03
CA THR A 7 7.09 -5.65 -14.82
C THR A 7 7.78 -4.35 -14.41
N GLU A 8 7.00 -3.29 -14.15
CA GLU A 8 7.49 -1.99 -13.73
C GLU A 8 8.12 -2.05 -12.33
N LEU A 9 7.41 -2.62 -11.36
CA LEU A 9 7.88 -2.81 -9.98
C LEU A 9 9.19 -3.60 -9.94
N ARG A 10 9.27 -4.70 -10.71
CA ARG A 10 10.49 -5.50 -10.81
C ARG A 10 11.67 -4.65 -11.34
N LYS A 11 11.44 -3.86 -12.39
CA LYS A 11 12.48 -2.98 -12.97
C LYS A 11 12.90 -1.88 -12.01
N GLN A 12 11.97 -1.29 -11.26
CA GLN A 12 12.27 -0.29 -10.22
C GLN A 12 13.15 -0.86 -9.11
N LYS A 13 12.88 -2.10 -8.67
CA LYS A 13 13.71 -2.84 -7.72
C LYS A 13 15.02 -3.38 -8.31
N LYS A 14 15.26 -3.19 -9.62
CA LYS A 14 16.40 -3.72 -10.38
C LYS A 14 16.53 -5.24 -10.30
N TRP A 15 15.41 -5.94 -10.12
CA TRP A 15 15.39 -7.40 -10.08
C TRP A 15 15.27 -8.01 -11.49
N THR A 16 15.92 -9.13 -11.68
CA THR A 16 15.74 -10.00 -12.84
C THR A 16 14.48 -10.85 -12.67
N MET A 17 13.96 -11.37 -13.79
CA MET A 17 12.86 -12.34 -13.75
C MET A 17 13.24 -13.61 -12.97
N GLN A 18 14.52 -13.99 -12.96
CA GLN A 18 15.00 -15.15 -12.21
C GLN A 18 14.95 -14.86 -10.71
N GLU A 19 15.54 -13.76 -10.26
CA GLU A 19 15.54 -13.38 -8.83
C GLU A 19 14.11 -13.26 -8.29
N THR A 20 13.20 -12.67 -9.05
CA THR A 20 11.79 -12.54 -8.60
C THR A 20 11.11 -13.90 -8.53
N ALA A 21 11.38 -14.79 -9.49
CA ALA A 21 10.86 -16.16 -9.47
C ALA A 21 11.41 -16.97 -8.29
N ASP A 22 12.69 -16.78 -7.95
CA ASP A 22 13.34 -17.43 -6.81
C ASP A 22 12.72 -16.98 -5.49
N GLN A 23 12.45 -15.68 -5.32
CA GLN A 23 11.74 -15.14 -4.15
C GLN A 23 10.32 -15.71 -3.99
N LEU A 24 9.65 -16.02 -5.11
CA LEU A 24 8.32 -16.64 -5.13
C LEU A 24 8.36 -18.16 -4.97
N GLY A 25 9.54 -18.78 -5.09
CA GLY A 25 9.69 -20.24 -5.13
C GLY A 25 9.07 -20.88 -6.38
N ILE A 26 9.09 -20.19 -7.52
CA ILE A 26 8.53 -20.69 -8.79
C ILE A 26 9.57 -20.70 -9.91
N ALA A 27 9.29 -21.44 -10.99
CA ALA A 27 10.15 -21.40 -12.17
C ALA A 27 10.12 -20.03 -12.86
N LYS A 28 11.27 -19.58 -13.39
CA LYS A 28 11.39 -18.35 -14.19
C LYS A 28 10.38 -18.29 -15.35
N SER A 29 10.11 -19.42 -16.00
CA SER A 29 9.13 -19.49 -17.09
C SER A 29 7.70 -19.22 -16.60
N THR A 30 7.37 -19.65 -15.38
CA THR A 30 6.08 -19.33 -14.75
C THR A 30 5.97 -17.83 -14.50
N TYR A 31 7.00 -17.23 -13.89
CA TYR A 31 7.02 -15.79 -13.63
C TYR A 31 6.97 -14.95 -14.92
N ALA A 32 7.75 -15.31 -15.94
CA ALA A 32 7.68 -14.65 -17.25
C ALA A 32 6.29 -14.79 -17.90
N GLY A 33 5.60 -15.91 -17.65
CA GLY A 33 4.20 -16.11 -18.02
C GLY A 33 3.26 -15.08 -17.39
N TYR A 34 3.52 -14.67 -16.15
CA TYR A 34 2.72 -13.64 -15.46
C TYR A 34 2.93 -12.24 -16.07
N GLU A 35 4.18 -11.84 -16.32
CA GLU A 35 4.50 -10.54 -16.92
C GLU A 35 4.01 -10.40 -18.37
N SER A 36 4.04 -11.50 -19.14
CA SER A 36 3.53 -11.53 -20.51
C SER A 36 2.01 -11.69 -20.60
N GLY A 37 1.38 -12.20 -19.53
CA GLY A 37 -0.04 -12.55 -19.48
C GLY A 37 -0.39 -13.89 -20.12
N TYR A 38 0.63 -14.68 -20.49
CA TYR A 38 0.49 -16.06 -20.99
C TYR A 38 0.02 -17.03 -19.88
N ARG A 39 0.38 -16.76 -18.63
CA ARG A 39 -0.10 -17.51 -17.45
C ARG A 39 -0.80 -16.58 -16.49
N GLN A 40 -1.85 -17.10 -15.85
CA GLN A 40 -2.49 -16.41 -14.74
C GLN A 40 -1.91 -16.91 -13.42
N PRO A 41 -1.50 -16.01 -12.50
CA PRO A 41 -1.09 -16.40 -11.17
C PRO A 41 -2.27 -16.95 -10.36
N SER A 42 -2.01 -17.91 -9.47
CA SER A 42 -2.98 -18.31 -8.46
C SER A 42 -3.22 -17.18 -7.44
N LEU A 43 -4.28 -17.30 -6.64
CA LEU A 43 -4.55 -16.37 -5.54
C LEU A 43 -3.35 -16.29 -4.58
N ASP A 44 -2.80 -17.45 -4.18
CA ASP A 44 -1.61 -17.51 -3.33
C ASP A 44 -0.39 -16.84 -3.97
N SER A 45 -0.22 -16.99 -5.28
CA SER A 45 0.87 -16.32 -6.00
C SER A 45 0.67 -14.81 -6.02
N LEU A 46 -0.57 -14.33 -6.18
CA LEU A 46 -0.89 -12.89 -6.16
C LEU A 46 -0.64 -12.26 -4.79
N ILE A 47 -1.01 -12.95 -3.71
CA ILE A 47 -0.72 -12.50 -2.34
C ILE A 47 0.79 -12.36 -2.15
N LYS A 48 1.56 -13.42 -2.45
CA LYS A 48 3.02 -13.37 -2.33
C LYS A 48 3.66 -12.30 -3.21
N LEU A 49 3.15 -12.11 -4.44
CA LEU A 49 3.60 -11.05 -5.34
C LEU A 49 3.39 -9.67 -4.74
N ALA A 50 2.22 -9.42 -4.13
CA ALA A 50 1.92 -8.17 -3.47
C ALA A 50 2.87 -7.92 -2.29
N ASP A 51 3.11 -8.95 -1.47
CA ASP A 51 4.01 -8.89 -0.31
C ASP A 51 5.45 -8.57 -0.71
N ILE A 52 6.05 -9.32 -1.65
CA ILE A 52 7.46 -9.10 -2.05
C ILE A 52 7.65 -7.75 -2.77
N MET A 53 6.60 -7.29 -3.46
CA MET A 53 6.61 -6.00 -4.14
C MET A 53 6.27 -4.85 -3.21
N ASN A 54 5.85 -5.13 -1.97
CA ASN A 54 5.36 -4.16 -0.99
C ASN A 54 4.27 -3.27 -1.58
N THR A 55 3.22 -3.90 -2.10
CA THR A 55 2.11 -3.25 -2.78
C THR A 55 0.80 -3.99 -2.52
N SER A 56 -0.34 -3.47 -3.01
CA SER A 56 -1.61 -4.20 -2.95
C SER A 56 -1.83 -5.10 -4.17
N ILE A 57 -2.64 -6.16 -3.99
CA ILE A 57 -3.13 -6.98 -5.11
C ILE A 57 -3.92 -6.10 -6.09
N ASP A 58 -4.74 -5.18 -5.59
CA ASP A 58 -5.50 -4.26 -6.43
C ASP A 58 -4.59 -3.38 -7.30
N TYR A 59 -3.43 -2.98 -6.77
CA TYR A 59 -2.42 -2.33 -7.59
C TYR A 59 -1.85 -3.28 -8.64
N LEU A 60 -1.46 -4.51 -8.31
CA LEU A 60 -0.95 -5.45 -9.32
C LEU A 60 -1.96 -5.74 -10.45
N LEU A 61 -3.25 -5.75 -10.13
CA LEU A 61 -4.34 -6.04 -11.07
C LEU A 61 -4.85 -4.79 -11.83
N ASN A 62 -4.21 -3.62 -11.69
CA ASN A 62 -4.63 -2.35 -12.31
C ASN A 62 -6.03 -1.86 -11.86
N ARG A 63 -6.44 -2.14 -10.61
CA ARG A 63 -7.75 -1.71 -10.07
C ARG A 63 -7.70 -0.36 -9.34
N THR A 64 -6.51 0.09 -8.95
CA THR A 64 -6.26 1.37 -8.26
C THR A 64 -4.93 1.94 -8.71
N ASP A 65 -4.72 3.24 -8.86
CA ASP A 65 -3.39 3.81 -9.12
C ASP A 65 -2.53 3.94 -7.85
N ASP A 66 -3.11 3.66 -6.68
CA ASP A 66 -2.42 3.68 -5.40
C ASP A 66 -1.62 2.37 -5.18
N PRO A 67 -0.27 2.42 -5.13
CA PRO A 67 0.56 1.24 -4.93
C PRO A 67 0.57 0.76 -3.48
N ARG A 68 0.00 1.49 -2.52
CA ARG A 68 0.07 1.12 -1.10
C ARG A 68 -0.62 -0.22 -0.84
N SER A 69 -0.02 -1.02 0.03
CA SER A 69 -0.65 -2.21 0.61
C SER A 69 -1.83 -1.76 1.50
N PRO A 70 -2.92 -2.55 1.64
CA PRO A 70 -3.95 -2.26 2.64
C PRO A 70 -3.39 -2.19 4.08
N ASP A 71 -2.28 -2.91 4.32
CA ASP A 71 -1.55 -2.92 5.59
C ASP A 71 -0.57 -1.75 5.75
N ASP A 72 -0.35 -0.92 4.71
CA ASP A 72 0.30 0.40 4.85
C ASP A 72 -0.67 1.39 5.52
N GLN A 73 -1.40 0.96 6.55
CA GLN A 73 -2.20 1.82 7.41
C GLN A 73 -1.29 2.95 7.88
N LYS A 74 -1.48 4.12 7.26
CA LYS A 74 -0.64 5.29 7.45
C LYS A 74 -0.63 5.62 8.94
N MET A 75 0.54 5.53 9.55
CA MET A 75 0.81 6.29 10.75
C MET A 75 0.64 7.76 10.38
N VAL A 76 -0.38 8.40 10.95
CA VAL A 76 -0.54 9.84 10.81
C VAL A 76 -0.01 10.48 12.06
N LEU A 77 1.02 11.30 11.88
CA LEU A 77 1.43 12.27 12.88
C LEU A 77 0.40 13.39 12.90
N LEU A 78 -0.48 13.35 13.89
CA LEU A 78 -1.35 14.46 14.24
C LEU A 78 -0.61 15.33 15.24
N ASP A 79 -0.07 16.45 14.78
CA ASP A 79 0.56 17.48 15.57
C ASP A 79 0.11 18.87 15.07
N ASP A 80 0.69 19.93 15.62
CA ASP A 80 0.36 21.31 15.21
C ASP A 80 1.06 21.71 13.90
N SER A 81 1.73 20.78 13.21
CA SER A 81 2.30 21.05 11.90
C SER A 81 1.19 21.06 10.86
N ASN A 82 1.06 22.18 10.15
CA ASN A 82 0.07 22.33 9.07
C ASN A 82 0.49 21.58 7.79
N GLN A 83 1.03 20.37 7.95
CA GLN A 83 1.42 19.54 6.83
C GLN A 83 0.17 18.96 6.17
N PRO A 84 0.07 19.01 4.84
CA PRO A 84 -1.06 18.44 4.14
C PRO A 84 -1.15 16.95 4.44
N LEU A 85 -2.27 16.56 5.01
CA LEU A 85 -2.59 15.18 5.32
C LEU A 85 -2.95 14.44 4.04
N ASP A 86 -2.28 13.31 3.77
CA ASP A 86 -2.62 12.39 2.66
C ASP A 86 -3.99 11.68 2.86
N TRP A 87 -4.77 12.07 3.86
CA TRP A 87 -6.01 11.45 4.29
C TRP A 87 -7.01 12.52 4.68
N GLU A 88 -8.26 12.34 4.25
CA GLU A 88 -9.38 13.17 4.64
C GLU A 88 -10.00 12.60 5.93
N ILE A 89 -9.98 13.40 7.01
CA ILE A 89 -10.60 13.02 8.28
C ILE A 89 -12.07 13.45 8.22
N ARG A 90 -12.98 12.51 8.53
CA ARG A 90 -14.42 12.79 8.60
C ARG A 90 -14.98 12.44 9.98
N ILE A 91 -15.76 13.35 10.56
CA ILE A 91 -16.50 13.16 11.82
C ILE A 91 -17.98 13.09 11.46
N ASP A 92 -18.65 12.00 11.81
CA ASP A 92 -20.07 11.73 11.48
C ASP A 92 -20.40 11.90 9.98
N GLY A 93 -19.42 11.65 9.12
CA GLY A 93 -19.55 11.76 7.67
C GLY A 93 -19.33 13.18 7.11
N ALA A 94 -19.10 14.21 7.93
CA ALA A 94 -18.66 15.52 7.48
C ALA A 94 -17.12 15.63 7.49
N ALA A 95 -16.52 16.35 6.54
CA ALA A 95 -15.08 16.62 6.57
C ALA A 95 -14.74 17.46 7.81
N ALA A 96 -13.74 17.02 8.58
CA ALA A 96 -13.31 17.73 9.77
C ALA A 96 -12.67 19.06 9.41
N THR A 97 -13.05 20.10 10.14
CA THR A 97 -12.45 21.44 10.03
C THR A 97 -11.10 21.50 10.74
N GLU A 98 -10.29 22.52 10.43
CA GLU A 98 -9.00 22.75 11.10
C GLU A 98 -9.18 22.95 12.61
N ASP A 99 -10.22 23.68 13.02
CA ASP A 99 -10.55 23.93 14.43
C ASP A 99 -10.93 22.63 15.16
N GLU A 100 -11.74 21.76 14.54
CA GLU A 100 -12.12 20.47 15.13
C GLU A 100 -10.92 19.54 15.32
N LEU A 101 -9.98 19.55 14.37
CA LEU A 101 -8.75 18.77 14.47
C LEU A 101 -7.84 19.29 15.58
N HIS A 102 -7.73 20.62 15.71
CA HIS A 102 -6.97 21.26 16.78
C HIS A 102 -7.59 20.94 18.16
N ASP A 103 -8.90 21.09 18.31
CA ASP A 103 -9.62 20.77 19.55
C ASP A 103 -9.48 19.29 19.92
N PHE A 104 -9.58 18.39 18.93
CA PHE A 104 -9.36 16.97 19.13
C PHE A 104 -7.93 16.68 19.63
N LEU A 105 -6.92 17.29 19.03
CA LEU A 105 -5.53 17.15 19.44
C LEU A 105 -5.30 17.64 20.88
N ALA A 106 -5.85 18.81 21.21
CA ALA A 106 -5.78 19.38 22.56
C ALA A 106 -6.48 18.48 23.60
N PHE A 107 -7.64 17.95 23.27
CA PHE A 107 -8.38 17.01 24.10
C PHE A 107 -7.58 15.72 24.38
N VAL A 108 -7.03 15.09 23.34
CA VAL A 108 -6.25 13.86 23.47
C VAL A 108 -4.98 14.09 24.29
N ARG A 109 -4.27 15.21 24.08
CA ARG A 109 -3.10 15.61 24.87
C ARG A 109 -3.44 15.74 26.35
N THR A 110 -4.50 16.48 26.67
CA THR A 110 -4.96 16.70 28.05
C THR A 110 -5.37 15.37 28.72
N LYS A 111 -6.14 14.52 28.01
CA LYS A 111 -6.58 13.22 28.52
C LYS A 111 -5.41 12.27 28.83
N ARG A 112 -4.30 12.36 28.09
CA ARG A 112 -3.08 11.58 28.37
C ARG A 112 -2.37 12.05 29.63
N GLN A 113 -2.32 13.36 29.87
CA GLN A 113 -1.73 13.92 31.10
C GLN A 113 -2.51 13.53 32.36
N LEU A 114 -3.84 13.43 32.27
CA LEU A 114 -4.70 12.99 33.38
C LEU A 114 -4.62 11.48 33.69
N ARG A 115 -3.96 10.69 32.83
CA ARG A 115 -3.77 9.23 32.99
C ARG A 115 -2.38 8.85 33.51
N GLN A 116 -1.49 9.83 33.67
CA GLN A 116 -0.21 9.70 34.37
C GLN A 116 -0.36 10.13 35.83
#